data_AF-A0A956Z130-F1
#
_entry.id   AF-A0A956Z130-F1
#
_cell.length_a   1.000
_cell.length_b   1.000
_cell.length_c   1.000
_cell.angle_alpha   90.00
_cell.angle_beta   90.00
_cell.angle_gamma   90.00
#
_symmetry.space_group_name_H-M   'P 1'
#
loop_
_entity.id
_entity.type
_entity.pdbx_description
1 polymer ?
#
loop_
_entity_poly.entity_id
_entity_poly.type
_entity_poly.pdbx_seq_one_letter_code
_entity_poly.pdbx_strand_id
1 'polypeptide(L)'
;MLKNKILGGLYGQALGDAWGMPAYFDPDQTWKAYGWIEDFLPGPDDHEVHGGLPAARITDDSEQAFSLARAYVKHGGVTLDATIEAIVAWYDRTGGDESRYVGPSTRRGVQALKRGEDPYAT
;
A
#
# COMPACT_ATOMS: atom_id res chain seq x y z
N MET A 1 7.56 14.55 -22.76
CA MET A 1 8.45 15.19 -21.75
C MET A 1 8.56 14.32 -20.51
N LEU A 2 9.64 14.41 -19.72
CA LEU A 2 9.90 13.58 -18.53
C LEU A 2 8.76 13.63 -17.50
N LYS A 3 8.17 14.81 -17.27
CA LYS A 3 7.03 15.00 -16.35
C LYS A 3 5.87 14.04 -16.64
N ASN A 4 5.52 13.85 -17.92
CA ASN A 4 4.41 12.95 -18.29
C ASN A 4 4.74 11.49 -18.00
N LYS A 5 6.01 11.08 -18.10
CA LYS A 5 6.44 9.73 -17.74
C LYS A 5 6.36 9.51 -16.23
N ILE A 6 6.77 10.50 -15.44
CA ILE A 6 6.67 10.45 -13.97
C ILE A 6 5.21 10.36 -13.54
N LEU A 7 4.36 11.26 -14.07
CA LEU A 7 2.93 11.25 -13.77
C LEU A 7 2.28 9.93 -14.22
N GLY A 8 2.61 9.43 -15.41
CA GLY A 8 2.12 8.15 -15.90
C GLY A 8 2.51 6.98 -14.99
N GLY A 9 3.72 6.99 -14.42
CA GLY A 9 4.14 5.98 -13.45
C GLY A 9 3.34 6.04 -12.14
N LEU A 10 3.19 7.23 -11.57
CA LEU A 10 2.45 7.43 -10.31
C LEU A 10 0.95 7.10 -10.47
N TYR A 11 0.34 7.56 -11.56
CA TYR A 11 -1.06 7.26 -11.86
C TYR A 11 -1.27 5.80 -12.23
N GLY A 12 -0.38 5.22 -13.05
CA GLY A 12 -0.46 3.82 -13.43
C GLY A 12 -0.38 2.89 -12.22
N GLN A 13 0.50 3.18 -11.27
CA GLN A 13 0.58 2.44 -10.01
C GLN A 13 -0.72 2.54 -9.22
N ALA A 14 -1.21 3.75 -8.94
CA ALA A 14 -2.42 3.94 -8.14
C ALA A 14 -3.68 3.37 -8.79
N LEU A 15 -3.80 3.48 -10.11
CA LEU A 15 -4.93 2.90 -10.85
C LEU A 15 -4.83 1.38 -10.90
N GLY A 16 -3.63 0.81 -11.09
CA GLY A 16 -3.44 -0.64 -11.12
C GLY A 16 -3.70 -1.30 -9.76
N ASP A 17 -3.21 -0.67 -8.70
CA ASP A 17 -3.53 -1.00 -7.31
C ASP A 17 -5.06 -1.02 -7.09
N ALA A 18 -5.73 0.12 -7.33
CA ALA A 18 -7.16 0.24 -7.09
C ALA A 18 -8.02 -0.69 -7.96
N TRP A 19 -7.53 -1.05 -9.15
CA TRP A 19 -8.18 -2.01 -10.05
C TRP A 19 -8.03 -3.45 -9.56
N GLY A 20 -6.87 -3.80 -8.99
CA GLY A 20 -6.58 -5.13 -8.45
C GLY A 20 -7.16 -5.36 -7.06
N MET A 21 -7.39 -4.31 -6.27
CA MET A 21 -7.92 -4.35 -4.90
C MET A 21 -9.10 -5.32 -4.68
N PRO A 22 -10.16 -5.38 -5.52
CA PRO A 22 -11.29 -6.27 -5.28
C PRO A 22 -11.00 -7.76 -5.56
N ALA A 23 -9.90 -8.09 -6.25
CA ALA A 23 -9.58 -9.48 -6.61
C ALA A 23 -9.05 -10.28 -5.42
N TYR A 24 -9.55 -11.50 -5.26
CA TYR A 24 -9.05 -12.44 -4.25
C TYR A 24 -7.66 -12.96 -4.63
N PHE A 25 -6.94 -13.48 -3.64
CA PHE A 25 -5.65 -14.14 -3.87
C PHE A 25 -5.76 -15.40 -4.75
N ASP A 26 -6.94 -16.02 -4.79
CA ASP A 26 -7.28 -17.10 -5.72
C ASP A 26 -8.01 -16.53 -6.95
N PRO A 27 -7.44 -16.67 -8.17
CA PRO A 27 -8.09 -16.24 -9.40
C PRO A 27 -9.46 -16.90 -9.64
N ASP A 28 -9.65 -18.16 -9.25
CA ASP A 28 -10.93 -18.86 -9.45
C ASP A 28 -12.05 -18.25 -8.60
N GLN A 29 -11.73 -17.83 -7.37
CA GLN A 29 -12.65 -17.09 -6.52
C GLN A 29 -13.01 -15.74 -7.14
N THR A 30 -12.02 -15.03 -7.68
CA THR A 30 -12.23 -13.76 -8.38
C THR A 30 -13.16 -13.92 -9.58
N TRP A 31 -12.90 -14.90 -10.45
CA TRP A 31 -13.75 -15.15 -11.62
C TRP A 31 -15.15 -15.62 -11.23
N LYS A 32 -15.30 -16.35 -10.13
CA LYS A 32 -16.61 -16.74 -9.62
C LYS A 32 -17.40 -15.53 -9.06
N ALA A 33 -16.72 -14.60 -8.40
CA ALA A 33 -17.36 -13.43 -7.80
C ALA A 33 -17.71 -12.35 -8.85
N TYR A 34 -16.79 -12.10 -9.80
CA TYR A 34 -16.88 -10.95 -10.70
C TYR A 34 -16.89 -11.31 -12.19
N GLY A 35 -16.54 -12.53 -12.57
CA GLY A 35 -16.18 -12.84 -13.95
C GLY A 35 -14.92 -12.07 -14.34
N TRP A 36 -14.97 -11.35 -15.47
CA TRP A 36 -13.89 -10.46 -15.88
C TRP A 36 -14.10 -9.07 -15.29
N ILE A 37 -13.07 -8.52 -14.63
CA ILE A 37 -13.13 -7.16 -14.05
C ILE A 37 -12.94 -6.14 -15.18
N GLU A 38 -13.97 -5.32 -15.43
CA GLU A 38 -14.00 -4.29 -16.49
C GLU A 38 -14.15 -2.86 -15.96
N ASP A 39 -14.28 -2.68 -14.65
CA ASP A 39 -14.38 -1.37 -14.00
C ASP A 39 -13.78 -1.45 -12.58
N PHE A 40 -13.67 -0.32 -11.90
CA PHE A 40 -13.35 -0.28 -10.49
C PHE A 40 -14.51 -0.85 -9.66
N LEU A 41 -14.24 -1.90 -8.90
CA LEU A 41 -15.23 -2.59 -8.07
C LEU A 41 -14.90 -2.44 -6.58
N PRO A 42 -15.91 -2.45 -5.69
CA PRO A 42 -15.68 -2.49 -4.25
C PRO A 42 -15.05 -3.83 -3.85
N GLY A 43 -14.31 -3.83 -2.74
CA GLY A 43 -13.80 -5.05 -2.13
C GLY A 43 -14.98 -5.87 -1.57
N PRO A 44 -15.11 -7.17 -1.93
CA PRO A 44 -16.22 -7.98 -1.47
C PRO A 44 -16.17 -8.16 0.05
N ASP A 45 -17.31 -8.22 0.74
CA ASP A 45 -17.38 -8.21 2.21
C ASP A 45 -16.59 -9.37 2.88
N ASP A 46 -16.43 -10.49 2.18
CA ASP A 46 -15.70 -11.67 2.64
C ASP A 46 -14.22 -11.69 2.18
N HIS A 47 -13.75 -10.64 1.52
CA HIS A 47 -12.35 -10.52 1.13
C HIS A 47 -11.44 -10.43 2.37
N GLU A 48 -10.39 -11.26 2.41
CA GLU A 48 -9.51 -11.43 3.58
C GLU A 48 -8.90 -10.12 4.09
N VAL A 49 -8.42 -9.28 3.16
CA VAL A 49 -7.74 -8.01 3.46
C VAL A 49 -8.56 -6.75 3.12
N HIS A 50 -9.27 -6.73 1.99
CA HIS A 50 -9.90 -5.53 1.42
C HIS A 50 -11.43 -5.46 1.60
N GLY A 51 -12.01 -6.30 2.45
CA GLY A 51 -13.46 -6.36 2.60
C GLY A 51 -14.08 -5.03 3.01
N GLY A 52 -15.12 -4.61 2.27
CA GLY A 52 -15.86 -3.37 2.52
C GLY A 52 -15.17 -2.09 2.04
N LEU A 53 -14.01 -2.18 1.36
CA LEU A 53 -13.41 -1.01 0.72
C LEU A 53 -14.26 -0.56 -0.48
N PRO A 54 -14.47 0.76 -0.67
CA PRO A 54 -15.24 1.25 -1.80
C PRO A 54 -14.48 1.06 -3.11
N ALA A 55 -15.22 1.09 -4.24
CA ALA A 55 -14.62 1.05 -5.57
C ALA A 55 -13.56 2.14 -5.75
N ALA A 56 -12.50 1.81 -6.49
CA ALA A 56 -11.36 2.68 -6.78
C ALA A 56 -10.53 3.12 -5.56
N ARG A 57 -10.69 2.44 -4.41
CA ARG A 57 -9.86 2.68 -3.24
C ARG A 57 -8.45 2.08 -3.45
N ILE A 58 -7.44 2.94 -3.35
CA ILE A 58 -6.04 2.52 -3.33
C ILE A 58 -5.67 1.75 -2.06
N THR A 59 -4.62 0.94 -2.18
CA THR A 59 -4.10 0.04 -1.17
C THR A 59 -2.80 0.53 -0.51
N ASP A 60 -2.19 -0.30 0.33
CA ASP A 60 -0.99 -0.06 1.11
C ASP A 60 0.20 0.10 0.18
N ASP A 61 0.16 -0.55 -1.00
CA ASP A 61 1.08 -0.33 -2.10
C ASP A 61 1.19 1.16 -2.45
N SER A 62 0.08 1.84 -2.79
CA SER A 62 0.12 3.26 -3.13
C SER A 62 0.25 4.17 -1.93
N GLU A 63 -0.37 3.82 -0.79
CA GLU A 63 -0.25 4.63 0.42
C GLU A 63 1.19 4.70 0.93
N GLN A 64 1.91 3.58 0.97
CA GLN A 64 3.33 3.53 1.35
C GLN A 64 4.20 4.22 0.29
N ALA A 65 4.00 3.92 -1.00
CA ALA A 65 4.78 4.54 -2.07
C ALA A 65 4.68 6.07 -2.06
N PHE A 66 3.48 6.62 -1.88
CA PHE A 66 3.30 8.07 -1.80
C PHE A 66 3.84 8.67 -0.50
N SER A 67 3.90 7.89 0.59
CA SER A 67 4.53 8.34 1.84
C SER A 67 6.03 8.47 1.68
N LEU A 68 6.66 7.46 1.08
CA LEU A 68 8.07 7.44 0.76
C LEU A 68 8.41 8.59 -0.19
N ALA A 69 7.65 8.76 -1.28
CA ALA A 69 7.87 9.83 -2.23
C ALA A 69 7.80 11.22 -1.57
N ARG A 70 6.81 11.46 -0.70
CA ARG A 70 6.70 12.73 0.05
C ARG A 70 7.89 12.94 1.00
N ALA A 71 8.30 11.91 1.73
CA ALA A 71 9.43 12.00 2.64
C ALA A 71 10.74 12.26 1.88
N TYR A 72 11.00 11.55 0.78
CA TYR A 72 12.20 11.77 -0.03
C TYR A 72 12.25 13.17 -0.63
N VAL A 73 11.12 13.72 -1.08
CA VAL A 73 11.07 15.11 -1.55
C VAL A 73 11.35 16.09 -0.41
N LYS A 74 10.77 15.87 0.78
CA LYS A 74 10.99 16.70 1.97
C LYS A 74 12.46 16.68 2.43
N HIS A 75 13.08 15.50 2.41
CA HIS A 75 14.48 15.29 2.83
C HIS A 75 15.49 15.61 1.73
N GLY A 76 15.05 15.87 0.50
CA GLY A 76 15.93 16.17 -0.63
C GLY A 76 16.66 14.94 -1.20
N GLY A 77 16.23 13.73 -0.87
CA GLY A 77 16.85 12.50 -1.35
C GLY A 77 16.28 11.23 -0.73
N VAL A 78 16.71 10.08 -1.27
CA VAL A 78 16.40 8.76 -0.70
C VAL A 78 17.38 8.48 0.42
N THR A 79 16.90 8.51 1.66
CA THR A 79 17.71 8.27 2.86
C THR A 79 17.00 7.28 3.78
N LEU A 80 17.76 6.60 4.64
CA LEU A 80 17.20 5.68 5.63
C LEU A 80 16.24 6.40 6.58
N ASP A 81 16.62 7.58 7.09
CA ASP A 81 15.79 8.37 8.00
C ASP A 81 14.46 8.75 7.37
N ALA A 82 14.46 9.15 6.09
CA ALA A 82 13.23 9.48 5.36
C ALA A 82 12.35 8.24 5.16
N THR A 83 12.94 7.07 4.89
CA THR A 83 12.22 5.80 4.78
C THR A 83 11.57 5.41 6.10
N ILE A 84 12.31 5.48 7.20
CA ILE A 84 11.82 5.14 8.54
C ILE A 84 10.70 6.10 8.93
N GLU A 85 10.89 7.42 8.77
CA GLU A 85 9.85 8.42 9.05
C GLU A 85 8.57 8.11 8.26
N ALA A 86 8.69 7.85 6.95
CA ALA A 86 7.54 7.59 6.08
C ALA A 86 6.76 6.34 6.48
N ILE A 87 7.46 5.23 6.71
CA ILE A 87 6.85 3.92 6.96
C ILE A 87 6.24 3.87 8.37
N VAL A 88 6.93 4.38 9.39
CA VAL A 88 6.41 4.46 10.76
C VAL A 88 5.18 5.37 10.80
N ALA A 89 5.26 6.56 10.19
CA ALA A 89 4.11 7.48 10.16
C ALA A 89 2.93 6.95 9.33
N TRP A 90 3.17 6.09 8.33
CA TRP A 90 2.08 5.38 7.63
C TRP A 90 1.45 4.30 8.48
N TYR A 91 2.28 3.50 9.12
CA TYR A 91 1.81 2.46 10.01
C TYR A 91 0.93 3.03 11.14
N ASP A 92 1.33 4.15 11.74
CA ASP A 92 0.59 4.77 12.84
C ASP A 92 -0.79 5.28 12.39
N ARG A 93 -0.85 6.01 11.29
CA ARG A 93 -2.12 6.59 10.81
C ARG A 93 -3.10 5.55 10.25
N THR A 94 -2.63 4.38 9.84
CA THR A 94 -3.49 3.27 9.38
C THR A 94 -3.90 2.32 10.51
N GLY A 95 -3.49 2.59 11.76
CA GLY A 95 -3.75 1.70 12.89
C GLY A 95 -3.09 0.33 12.71
N GLY A 96 -1.83 0.31 12.24
CA GLY A 96 -1.18 -0.88 11.68
C GLY A 96 -1.13 -2.13 12.57
N ASP A 97 -1.29 -1.98 13.90
CA ASP A 97 -1.35 -3.10 14.85
C ASP A 97 -2.63 -3.93 14.69
N GLU A 98 -3.74 -3.26 14.38
CA GLU A 98 -5.07 -3.88 14.26
C GLU A 98 -5.48 -4.04 12.79
N SER A 99 -4.81 -3.32 11.91
CA SER A 99 -5.15 -3.27 10.49
C SER A 99 -4.82 -4.58 9.77
N ARG A 100 -5.82 -5.22 9.17
CA ARG A 100 -5.64 -6.38 8.26
C ARG A 100 -4.87 -6.00 6.99
N TYR A 101 -4.96 -4.73 6.67
CA TYR A 101 -4.31 -4.02 5.59
C TYR A 101 -2.78 -4.09 5.63
N VAL A 102 -2.21 -4.23 6.83
CA VAL A 102 -0.76 -4.22 7.02
C VAL A 102 -0.23 -5.64 7.09
N GLY A 103 0.60 -5.98 6.12
CA GLY A 103 1.26 -7.28 6.04
C GLY A 103 2.11 -7.60 7.29
N PRO A 104 2.26 -8.89 7.64
CA PRO A 104 2.94 -9.30 8.87
C PRO A 104 4.42 -8.91 8.91
N SER A 105 5.10 -8.89 7.77
CA SER A 105 6.50 -8.47 7.68
C SER A 105 6.68 -6.98 7.94
N THR A 106 5.83 -6.14 7.34
CA THR A 106 5.83 -4.68 7.58
C THR A 106 5.55 -4.38 9.05
N ARG A 107 4.58 -5.06 9.66
CA ARG A 107 4.30 -4.97 11.10
C ARG A 107 5.52 -5.31 11.95
N ARG A 108 6.19 -6.43 11.69
CA ARG A 108 7.41 -6.81 12.44
C ARG A 108 8.50 -5.75 12.31
N GLY A 109 8.76 -5.27 11.09
CA GLY A 109 9.78 -4.25 10.83
C GLY A 109 9.49 -2.93 11.55
N VAL A 110 8.27 -2.40 11.41
CA VAL A 110 7.89 -1.15 12.10
C VAL A 110 7.97 -1.30 13.62
N GLN A 111 7.53 -2.43 14.16
CA GLN A 111 7.58 -2.67 15.60
C GLN A 111 9.02 -2.77 16.13
N ALA A 112 9.95 -3.34 15.37
CA ALA A 112 11.38 -3.34 15.71
C ALA A 112 11.97 -1.92 15.69
N LEU A 113 11.68 -1.13 14.65
CA LEU A 113 12.08 0.27 14.57
C LEU A 113 11.56 1.09 15.77
N LYS A 114 10.30 0.88 16.16
CA LYS A 114 9.69 1.53 17.34
C LYS A 114 10.34 1.12 18.66
N ARG A 115 10.92 -0.08 18.75
CA ARG A 115 11.70 -0.53 19.91
C ARG A 115 13.14 0.01 19.92
N GLY A 116 13.54 0.76 18.88
CA GLY A 116 14.90 1.28 18.74
C GLY A 116 15.91 0.23 18.28
N GLU A 117 15.44 -0.85 17.65
CA GLU A 117 16.34 -1.83 17.02
C GLU A 117 17.07 -1.21 15.82
N ASP A 118 18.28 -1.71 15.55
CA ASP A 118 19.10 -1.20 14.46
C ASP A 118 18.50 -1.62 13.10
N PRO A 119 18.07 -0.67 12.26
CA PRO A 119 17.52 -0.94 10.92
C PRO A 119 18.49 -1.66 9.98
N TYR A 120 19.81 -1.67 10.26
CA TYR A 120 20.79 -2.43 9.48
C TYR A 120 20.93 -3.89 9.93
N ALA A 121 20.36 -4.24 11.07
CA ALA A 121 20.44 -5.57 11.68
C ALA A 121 19.08 -6.30 11.78
N THR A 122 17.99 -5.60 11.44
CA THR A 122 16.60 -6.08 11.54
C THR A 122 16.11 -6.70 10.24
#